data_AF-A0A0S1AX45-F1
#
_entry.id   AF-A0A0S1AX45-F1
#
_cell.length_a   1.000
_cell.length_b   1.000
_cell.length_c   1.000
_cell.angle_alpha   90.00
_cell.angle_beta   90.00
_cell.angle_gamma   90.00
#
_symmetry.space_group_name_H-M   'P 1'
#
loop_
_entity.id
_entity.type
_entity.pdbx_description
1 polymer ?
#
loop_
_entity_poly.entity_id
_entity_poly.type
_entity_poly.pdbx_seq_one_letter_code
_entity_poly.pdbx_strand_id
1 'polypeptide(L)'
;MVVAGTGAARRGCPPFSAAANRAPHYPPAELWRLLGYVINVIIDTDACGRVEAARVEQGSGVAVLDAAALAAARAWTVPPEYRGQPRYRLPFAFEPLPEEIPAQAGQRLRDPFFDERRSGHVPMPVLDADGTLPGYIPDAYPIGFLSIPEAVATIGPLALFRRYGAQADFWLHDEEGLSLFQLEGPMMVRNRRVSDGRHRFVVTSVLCGNDLDACRQSLATLRASRGRQRPQAVAVATP
;
A
#
# COMPACT_ATOMS: atom_id res chain seq x y z
N MET A 1 7.05 -52.42 2.20
CA MET A 1 5.71 -52.08 1.71
C MET A 1 5.21 -50.93 2.57
N VAL A 2 5.34 -49.69 2.10
CA VAL A 2 4.94 -48.50 2.86
C VAL A 2 3.63 -47.99 2.25
N VAL A 3 2.59 -47.91 3.07
CA VAL A 3 1.25 -47.49 2.67
C VAL A 3 1.28 -45.99 2.41
N ALA A 4 1.10 -45.59 1.15
CA ALA A 4 0.84 -44.22 0.76
C ALA A 4 -0.59 -43.85 1.18
N GLY A 5 -0.73 -42.93 2.13
CA GLY A 5 -2.01 -42.34 2.50
C GLY A 5 -2.52 -41.44 1.37
N THR A 6 -3.42 -41.97 0.54
CA THR A 6 -4.16 -41.22 -0.46
C THR A 6 -5.23 -40.38 0.23
N GLY A 7 -5.02 -39.06 0.26
CA GLY A 7 -6.11 -38.11 0.49
C GLY A 7 -7.13 -38.26 -0.63
N ALA A 8 -8.18 -39.04 -0.37
CA ALA A 8 -9.23 -39.29 -1.34
C ALA A 8 -9.92 -37.96 -1.68
N ALA A 9 -9.64 -37.43 -2.86
CA ALA A 9 -10.49 -36.43 -3.49
C ALA A 9 -11.93 -36.96 -3.43
N ARG A 10 -12.81 -36.29 -2.67
CA ARG A 10 -14.25 -36.57 -2.68
C ARG A 10 -14.72 -36.56 -4.14
N ARG A 11 -15.11 -37.73 -4.66
CA ARG A 11 -15.54 -37.90 -6.06
C ARG A 11 -16.66 -36.90 -6.33
N GLY A 12 -16.41 -35.89 -7.17
CA GLY A 12 -17.39 -34.87 -7.56
C GLY A 12 -16.96 -33.41 -7.37
N CYS A 13 -15.87 -33.13 -6.63
CA CYS A 13 -15.38 -31.75 -6.50
C CYS A 13 -14.40 -31.39 -7.63
N PRO A 14 -14.43 -30.13 -8.14
CA PRO A 14 -13.49 -29.70 -9.17
C PRO A 14 -12.04 -29.72 -8.67
N PRO A 15 -11.06 -29.82 -9.59
CA PRO A 15 -9.65 -29.74 -9.25
C PRO A 15 -9.34 -28.39 -8.59
N PHE A 16 -8.49 -28.42 -7.58
CA PHE A 16 -7.99 -27.21 -6.93
C PHE A 16 -6.78 -26.65 -7.67
N SER A 17 -6.69 -25.32 -7.75
CA SER A 17 -5.51 -24.61 -8.28
C SER A 17 -5.10 -23.51 -7.31
N ALA A 18 -3.94 -23.68 -6.67
CA ALA A 18 -3.38 -22.64 -5.80
C ALA A 18 -3.15 -21.32 -6.54
N ALA A 19 -2.81 -21.39 -7.84
CA ALA A 19 -2.61 -20.21 -8.69
C ALA A 19 -3.90 -19.41 -8.96
N ALA A 20 -5.09 -19.99 -8.69
CA ALA A 20 -6.37 -19.28 -8.73
C ALA A 20 -6.64 -18.50 -7.42
N ASN A 21 -6.08 -18.95 -6.29
CA ASN A 21 -6.16 -18.26 -5.00
C ASN A 21 -5.10 -17.15 -4.90
N ARG A 22 -5.11 -16.20 -5.83
CA ARG A 22 -4.13 -15.09 -5.82
C ARG A 22 -4.46 -14.10 -4.71
N ALA A 23 -3.43 -13.60 -4.03
CA ALA A 23 -3.57 -12.47 -3.12
C ALA A 23 -4.11 -11.23 -3.86
N PRO A 24 -4.95 -10.40 -3.21
CA PRO A 24 -5.41 -9.16 -3.79
C PRO A 24 -4.22 -8.21 -3.98
N HIS A 25 -4.26 -7.46 -5.08
CA HIS A 25 -3.27 -6.42 -5.33
C HIS A 25 -3.62 -5.17 -4.53
N TYR A 26 -2.60 -4.42 -4.12
CA TYR A 26 -2.78 -3.09 -3.53
C TYR A 26 -3.46 -2.16 -4.55
N PRO A 27 -4.66 -1.61 -4.26
CA PRO A 27 -5.39 -0.75 -5.18
C PRO A 27 -4.59 0.51 -5.56
N PRO A 28 -4.43 0.83 -6.86
CA PRO A 28 -3.60 1.95 -7.28
C PRO A 28 -3.96 3.30 -6.64
N ALA A 29 -5.27 3.56 -6.45
CA ALA A 29 -5.76 4.79 -5.82
C ALA A 29 -5.36 4.96 -4.34
N GLU A 30 -4.92 3.89 -3.68
CA GLU A 30 -4.53 3.89 -2.26
C GLU A 30 -3.01 3.77 -2.06
N LEU A 31 -2.21 3.65 -3.12
CA LEU A 31 -0.74 3.43 -3.05
C LEU A 31 -0.01 4.52 -2.28
N TRP A 32 -0.54 5.75 -2.31
CA TRP A 32 -0.05 6.90 -1.54
C TRP A 32 0.08 6.63 -0.04
N ARG A 33 -0.69 5.69 0.50
CA ARG A 33 -0.68 5.38 1.93
C ARG A 33 0.64 4.76 2.38
N LEU A 34 1.40 4.09 1.51
CA LEU A 34 2.70 3.47 1.82
C LEU A 34 2.78 2.62 3.10
N LEU A 35 1.64 2.17 3.62
CA LEU A 35 1.50 1.38 4.86
C LEU A 35 0.96 -0.01 4.52
N GLY A 36 1.35 -1.01 5.30
CA GLY A 36 0.84 -2.39 5.16
C GLY A 36 -0.56 -2.52 5.76
N TYR A 37 -1.43 -3.39 5.29
CA TYR A 37 -2.72 -3.63 5.93
C TYR A 37 -3.03 -5.12 5.98
N VAL A 38 -3.63 -5.58 7.08
CA VAL A 38 -4.15 -6.95 7.18
C VAL A 38 -5.64 -6.88 7.43
N ILE A 39 -6.40 -7.49 6.53
CA ILE A 39 -7.86 -7.55 6.60
C ILE A 39 -8.27 -8.99 6.87
N ASN A 40 -9.02 -9.22 7.94
CA ASN A 40 -9.54 -10.54 8.27
C ASN A 40 -10.92 -10.70 7.66
N VAL A 41 -11.07 -11.70 6.77
CA VAL A 41 -12.32 -12.06 6.13
C VAL A 41 -12.78 -13.41 6.64
N ILE A 42 -14.05 -13.52 7.02
CA ILE A 42 -14.68 -14.82 7.26
C ILE A 42 -15.37 -15.26 5.97
N ILE A 43 -15.07 -16.48 5.54
CA ILE A 43 -15.74 -17.16 4.43
C ILE A 43 -16.57 -18.33 4.94
N ASP A 44 -17.72 -18.55 4.30
CA ASP A 44 -18.55 -19.74 4.45
C ASP A 44 -18.45 -20.54 3.13
N THR A 45 -18.32 -21.87 3.22
CA THR A 45 -18.00 -22.71 2.05
C THR A 45 -18.86 -23.95 1.88
N ASP A 46 -19.06 -24.37 0.64
CA ASP A 46 -19.68 -25.66 0.28
C ASP A 46 -18.79 -26.87 0.65
N ALA A 47 -19.33 -28.08 0.47
CA ALA A 47 -18.59 -29.33 0.76
C ALA A 47 -17.35 -29.56 -0.12
N CYS A 48 -17.22 -28.82 -1.22
CA CYS A 48 -16.07 -28.81 -2.14
C CYS A 48 -15.11 -27.65 -1.87
N GLY A 49 -15.36 -26.83 -0.86
CA GLY A 49 -14.53 -25.69 -0.48
C GLY A 49 -14.76 -24.43 -1.31
N ARG A 50 -15.81 -24.35 -2.13
CA ARG A 50 -16.16 -23.10 -2.83
C ARG A 50 -16.78 -22.12 -1.86
N VAL A 51 -16.43 -20.84 -1.99
CA VAL A 51 -16.96 -19.78 -1.14
C VAL A 51 -18.39 -19.44 -1.56
N GLU A 52 -19.33 -19.58 -0.63
CA GLU A 52 -20.75 -19.23 -0.81
C GLU A 52 -21.07 -17.85 -0.23
N ALA A 53 -20.38 -17.47 0.86
CA ALA A 53 -20.49 -16.15 1.46
C ALA A 53 -19.14 -15.67 2.00
N ALA A 54 -18.93 -14.35 2.01
CA ALA A 54 -17.74 -13.72 2.57
C ALA A 54 -18.11 -12.38 3.23
N ARG A 55 -17.53 -12.10 4.40
CA ARG A 55 -17.70 -10.85 5.15
C ARG A 55 -16.41 -10.44 5.84
N VAL A 56 -16.20 -9.13 5.97
CA VAL A 56 -15.08 -8.58 6.75
C VAL A 56 -15.41 -8.75 8.24
N GLU A 57 -14.49 -9.39 8.97
CA GLU A 57 -14.54 -9.46 10.44
C GLU A 57 -13.79 -8.26 11.04
N GLN A 58 -12.59 -8.01 10.55
CA GLN A 58 -11.76 -6.87 10.96
C GLN A 58 -11.20 -6.20 9.71
N GLY A 59 -11.68 -4.98 9.44
CA GLY A 59 -11.27 -4.17 8.29
C GLY A 59 -10.02 -3.35 8.55
N SER A 60 -9.46 -2.82 7.47
CA SER A 60 -8.33 -1.89 7.47
C SER A 60 -8.72 -0.47 7.91
N GLY A 61 -10.01 -0.13 7.82
CA GLY A 61 -10.49 1.25 7.90
C GLY A 61 -10.43 2.00 6.56
N VAL A 62 -10.06 1.30 5.47
CA VAL A 62 -10.02 1.81 4.10
C VAL A 62 -10.95 0.95 3.24
N ALA A 63 -12.10 1.51 2.87
CA ALA A 63 -13.17 0.76 2.22
C ALA A 63 -12.73 0.06 0.92
N VAL A 64 -11.82 0.67 0.15
CA VAL A 64 -11.32 0.10 -1.11
C VAL A 64 -10.46 -1.15 -0.88
N LEU A 65 -9.64 -1.16 0.18
CA LEU A 65 -8.84 -2.34 0.56
C LEU A 65 -9.75 -3.47 1.07
N ASP A 66 -10.73 -3.13 1.91
CA ASP A 66 -11.70 -4.08 2.45
C ASP A 66 -12.53 -4.74 1.33
N ALA A 67 -12.94 -3.96 0.33
CA ALA A 67 -13.63 -4.45 -0.85
C ALA A 67 -12.74 -5.37 -1.72
N ALA A 68 -11.46 -5.02 -1.90
CA ALA A 68 -10.51 -5.84 -2.64
C ALA A 68 -10.26 -7.20 -1.95
N ALA A 69 -10.16 -7.21 -0.61
CA ALA A 69 -10.03 -8.44 0.18
C ALA A 69 -11.26 -9.35 0.02
N LEU A 70 -12.47 -8.77 0.11
CA LEU A 70 -13.72 -9.51 -0.11
C LEU A 70 -13.81 -10.08 -1.53
N ALA A 71 -13.44 -9.30 -2.54
CA ALA A 71 -13.47 -9.76 -3.93
C ALA A 71 -12.53 -10.95 -4.14
N ALA A 72 -11.31 -10.89 -3.60
CA ALA A 72 -10.36 -12.01 -3.64
C ALA A 72 -10.90 -13.23 -2.90
N ALA A 73 -11.39 -13.05 -1.67
CA ALA A 73 -11.94 -14.14 -0.87
C ALA A 73 -13.07 -14.89 -1.58
N ARG A 74 -13.99 -14.17 -2.24
CA ARG A 74 -15.10 -14.78 -3.00
C ARG A 74 -14.65 -15.61 -4.20
N ALA A 75 -13.49 -15.29 -4.78
CA ALA A 75 -12.94 -16.01 -5.92
C ALA A 75 -12.14 -17.26 -5.50
N TRP A 76 -11.79 -17.38 -4.23
CA TRP A 76 -10.94 -18.47 -3.74
C TRP A 76 -11.71 -19.78 -3.55
N THR A 77 -10.98 -20.88 -3.57
CA THR A 77 -11.48 -22.21 -3.18
C THR A 77 -10.57 -22.79 -2.11
N VAL A 78 -11.14 -23.37 -1.05
CA VAL A 78 -10.39 -24.00 0.04
C VAL A 78 -9.63 -25.23 -0.49
N PRO A 79 -8.32 -25.37 -0.16
CA PRO A 79 -7.52 -26.51 -0.59
C PRO A 79 -8.13 -27.85 -0.13
N PRO A 80 -7.99 -28.95 -0.91
CA PRO A 80 -8.63 -30.23 -0.63
C PRO A 80 -8.41 -30.79 0.78
N GLU A 81 -7.22 -30.60 1.33
CA GLU A 81 -6.80 -31.05 2.66
C GLU A 81 -7.51 -30.32 3.81
N TYR A 82 -8.07 -29.14 3.56
CA TYR A 82 -8.82 -28.36 4.54
C TYR A 82 -10.34 -28.47 4.37
N ARG A 83 -10.83 -29.07 3.27
CA ARG A 83 -12.27 -29.21 3.00
C ARG A 83 -12.99 -29.96 4.13
N GLY A 84 -14.24 -29.56 4.39
CA GLY A 84 -15.11 -30.21 5.37
C GLY A 84 -15.45 -29.35 6.58
N GLN A 85 -14.74 -28.23 6.78
CA GLN A 85 -15.21 -27.18 7.69
C GLN A 85 -16.11 -26.20 6.93
N PRO A 86 -17.22 -25.74 7.53
CA PRO A 86 -18.16 -24.84 6.86
C PRO A 86 -17.69 -23.38 6.83
N ARG A 87 -16.68 -23.02 7.63
CA ARG A 87 -16.28 -21.63 7.86
C ARG A 87 -14.77 -21.50 8.11
N TYR A 88 -14.15 -20.48 7.51
CA TYR A 88 -12.73 -20.16 7.71
C TYR A 88 -12.54 -18.67 7.93
N ARG A 89 -11.48 -18.31 8.68
CA ARG A 89 -10.96 -16.95 8.77
C ARG A 89 -9.70 -16.85 7.93
N LEU A 90 -9.67 -15.90 7.00
CA LEU A 90 -8.58 -15.68 6.06
C LEU A 90 -7.97 -14.29 6.27
N PRO A 91 -6.67 -14.19 6.57
CA PRO A 91 -5.96 -12.91 6.58
C PRO A 91 -5.54 -12.53 5.15
N PHE A 92 -5.92 -11.34 4.71
CA PHE A 92 -5.46 -10.74 3.46
C PHE A 92 -4.49 -9.61 3.77
N ALA A 93 -3.21 -9.85 3.49
CA ALA A 93 -2.17 -8.83 3.62
C ALA A 93 -2.09 -7.99 2.34
N PHE A 94 -2.02 -6.68 2.52
CA PHE A 94 -1.79 -5.67 1.50
C PHE A 94 -0.48 -4.99 1.84
N GLU A 95 0.56 -5.33 1.10
CA GLU A 95 1.84 -4.63 1.19
C GLU A 95 1.87 -3.54 0.11
N PRO A 96 2.20 -2.29 0.47
CA PRO A 96 2.18 -1.14 -0.44
C PRO A 96 3.29 -1.20 -1.49
N LEU A 97 4.19 -2.18 -1.39
CA LEU A 97 5.30 -2.41 -2.30
C LEU A 97 5.44 -3.90 -2.61
N PRO A 98 5.92 -4.25 -3.82
CA PRO A 98 6.60 -5.54 -4.01
C PRO A 98 7.90 -5.56 -3.18
N GLU A 99 8.30 -6.73 -2.69
CA GLU A 99 9.51 -6.96 -1.87
C GLU A 99 10.84 -6.56 -2.54
N GLU A 100 10.80 -6.11 -3.80
CA GLU A 100 11.96 -5.99 -4.71
C GLU A 100 12.48 -4.57 -4.92
N ILE A 101 12.03 -3.55 -4.18
CA ILE A 101 12.54 -2.18 -4.38
C ILE A 101 13.97 -2.09 -3.84
N PRO A 102 15.00 -1.96 -4.72
CA PRO A 102 16.38 -1.94 -4.26
C PRO A 102 16.62 -0.68 -3.45
N ALA A 103 17.25 -0.80 -2.28
CA ALA A 103 17.70 0.36 -1.52
C ALA A 103 18.86 1.04 -2.28
N GLN A 104 18.65 2.27 -2.74
CA GLN A 104 19.60 3.05 -3.53
C GLN A 104 20.47 3.99 -2.67
N ALA A 105 21.04 3.46 -1.60
CA ALA A 105 21.89 4.19 -0.66
C ALA A 105 23.01 4.97 -1.38
N GLY A 106 23.15 6.26 -1.06
CA GLY A 106 24.25 7.10 -1.54
C GLY A 106 24.24 7.51 -3.03
N GLN A 107 23.23 7.15 -3.82
CA GLN A 107 23.19 7.46 -5.25
C GLN A 107 22.50 8.79 -5.60
N ARG A 108 21.60 9.28 -4.74
CA ARG A 108 20.90 10.55 -4.96
C ARG A 108 21.76 11.72 -4.49
N LEU A 109 21.87 12.75 -5.35
CA LEU A 109 22.49 14.02 -5.00
C LEU A 109 21.70 14.68 -3.87
N ARG A 110 22.41 15.11 -2.81
CA ARG A 110 21.77 15.74 -1.66
C ARG A 110 21.30 17.14 -1.98
N ASP A 111 20.13 17.51 -1.48
CA ASP A 111 19.73 18.91 -1.42
C ASP A 111 20.60 19.63 -0.35
N PRO A 112 21.40 20.64 -0.73
CA PRO A 112 22.25 21.37 0.22
C PRO A 112 21.45 22.24 1.21
N PHE A 113 20.17 22.51 0.96
CA PHE A 113 19.31 23.34 1.80
C PHE A 113 18.58 22.55 2.89
N PHE A 114 18.50 21.22 2.77
CA PHE A 114 17.82 20.36 3.74
C PHE A 114 18.75 19.23 4.20
N ASP A 115 18.82 18.98 5.51
CA ASP A 115 19.45 17.73 6.01
C ASP A 115 18.49 16.55 5.79
N GLU A 116 18.34 16.15 4.51
CA GLU A 116 17.39 15.15 4.03
C GLU A 116 17.56 13.80 4.73
N ARG A 117 18.71 13.50 5.34
CA ARG A 117 18.98 12.21 5.99
C ARG A 117 18.27 12.00 7.33
N ARG A 118 17.71 13.05 7.94
CA ARG A 118 16.81 12.94 9.11
C ARG A 118 15.33 12.97 8.75
N SER A 119 15.02 13.11 7.47
CA SER A 119 13.68 13.45 7.02
C SER A 119 12.67 12.30 7.14
N GLY A 120 13.15 11.06 7.26
CA GLY A 120 12.33 9.91 7.66
C GLY A 120 11.79 10.00 9.09
N HIS A 121 12.36 10.87 9.94
CA HIS A 121 11.86 11.13 11.29
C HIS A 121 11.04 12.42 11.35
N VAL A 122 9.75 12.30 11.63
CA VAL A 122 8.83 13.44 11.69
C VAL A 122 8.01 13.35 12.98
N PRO A 123 7.89 14.44 13.77
CA PRO A 123 6.98 14.47 14.91
C PRO A 123 5.55 14.16 14.45
N MET A 124 4.91 13.19 15.09
CA MET A 124 3.54 12.83 14.73
C MET A 124 2.59 14.00 15.06
N PRO A 125 1.70 14.40 14.12
CA PRO A 125 0.66 15.36 14.43
C PRO A 125 -0.27 14.83 15.53
N VAL A 126 -1.02 15.73 16.15
CA VAL A 126 -2.04 15.36 17.14
C VAL A 126 -3.11 14.49 16.47
N LEU A 127 -3.41 13.33 17.07
CA LEU A 127 -4.48 12.46 16.61
C LEU A 127 -5.84 13.11 16.80
N ASP A 128 -6.74 12.84 15.87
CA ASP A 128 -8.17 13.10 16.03
C ASP A 128 -8.75 12.20 17.14
N ALA A 129 -9.96 12.55 17.62
CA ALA A 129 -10.63 11.82 18.71
C ALA A 129 -10.87 10.32 18.41
N ASP A 130 -10.93 9.96 17.13
CA ASP A 130 -11.08 8.58 16.66
C ASP A 130 -9.73 7.85 16.46
N GLY A 131 -8.63 8.47 16.87
CA GLY A 131 -7.28 7.92 16.75
C GLY A 131 -6.71 7.96 15.33
N THR A 132 -7.28 8.78 14.44
CA THR A 132 -6.80 8.94 13.07
C THR A 132 -5.97 10.21 12.87
N LEU A 133 -5.29 10.28 11.72
CA LEU A 133 -4.68 11.50 11.21
C LEU A 133 -5.38 11.95 9.91
N PRO A 134 -5.29 13.24 9.54
CA PRO A 134 -5.68 13.71 8.22
C PRO A 134 -5.05 12.88 7.09
N GLY A 135 -5.80 12.68 6.00
CA GLY A 135 -5.30 11.98 4.82
C GLY A 135 -4.15 12.70 4.15
N TYR A 136 -4.21 14.03 4.11
CA TYR A 136 -3.15 14.90 3.62
C TYR A 136 -2.47 15.58 4.81
N ILE A 137 -1.20 15.24 5.04
CA ILE A 137 -0.34 15.91 6.02
C ILE A 137 0.78 16.57 5.23
N PRO A 138 0.92 17.90 5.25
CA PRO A 138 1.97 18.57 4.49
C PRO A 138 3.35 18.13 4.98
N ASP A 139 4.21 17.74 4.05
CA ASP A 139 5.61 17.48 4.32
C ASP A 139 6.34 18.81 4.56
N ALA A 140 7.11 18.90 5.64
CA ALA A 140 7.95 20.06 5.93
C ALA A 140 9.13 20.17 4.96
N TYR A 141 9.50 19.05 4.33
CA TYR A 141 10.51 19.00 3.30
C TYR A 141 9.82 19.13 1.93
N PRO A 142 10.08 20.21 1.16
CA PRO A 142 9.57 20.30 -0.20
C PRO A 142 10.22 19.26 -1.12
N ILE A 143 9.70 19.15 -2.34
CA ILE A 143 10.38 18.44 -3.42
C ILE A 143 11.49 19.37 -3.94
N GLY A 144 12.76 19.02 -3.68
CA GLY A 144 13.95 19.83 -4.01
C GLY A 144 14.35 19.85 -5.49
N PHE A 145 13.39 20.05 -6.40
CA PHE A 145 13.65 20.20 -7.84
C PHE A 145 12.99 21.49 -8.34
N LEU A 146 13.58 22.13 -9.35
CA LEU A 146 13.03 23.37 -9.91
C LEU A 146 11.87 23.10 -10.86
N SER A 147 11.79 21.90 -11.43
CA SER A 147 10.73 21.53 -12.36
C SER A 147 10.39 20.03 -12.35
N ILE A 148 9.18 19.70 -12.79
CA ILE A 148 8.73 18.30 -12.95
C ILE A 148 9.64 17.51 -13.91
N PRO A 149 10.02 18.02 -15.10
CA PRO A 149 10.93 17.29 -16.00
C PRO A 149 12.30 16.99 -15.37
N GLU A 150 12.86 17.93 -14.61
CA GLU A 150 14.10 17.73 -13.87
C GLU A 150 13.93 16.61 -12.82
N ALA A 151 12.88 16.68 -12.00
CA ALA A 151 12.58 15.66 -11.01
C ALA A 151 12.46 14.25 -11.63
N VAL A 152 11.75 14.13 -12.76
CA VAL A 152 11.63 12.85 -13.49
C VAL A 152 12.98 12.37 -14.00
N ALA A 153 13.79 13.25 -14.58
CA ALA A 153 15.11 12.89 -15.12
C ALA A 153 16.08 12.43 -14.01
N THR A 154 16.00 13.00 -12.81
CA THR A 154 16.84 12.62 -11.68
C THR A 154 16.34 11.36 -10.96
N ILE A 155 15.03 11.23 -10.73
CA ILE A 155 14.45 10.11 -9.96
C ILE A 155 14.28 8.86 -10.83
N GLY A 156 13.89 9.03 -12.09
CA GLY A 156 13.54 7.94 -13.00
C GLY A 156 14.55 6.79 -13.07
N PRO A 157 15.86 7.07 -13.19
CA PRO A 157 16.90 6.03 -13.21
C PRO A 157 17.07 5.24 -11.89
N LEU A 158 16.64 5.82 -10.76
CA LEU A 158 16.81 5.25 -9.41
C LEU A 158 15.55 4.54 -8.90
N ALA A 159 14.38 4.93 -9.41
CA ALA A 159 13.09 4.46 -8.92
C ALA A 159 12.58 3.21 -9.64
N LEU A 160 11.79 2.41 -8.94
CA LEU A 160 10.88 1.46 -9.59
C LEU A 160 9.76 2.27 -10.26
N PHE A 161 9.55 2.08 -11.55
CA PHE A 161 8.52 2.79 -12.32
C PHE A 161 7.33 1.89 -12.66
N ARG A 162 6.10 2.39 -12.45
CA ARG A 162 4.87 1.79 -12.99
C ARG A 162 3.94 2.87 -13.54
N ARG A 163 3.13 2.50 -14.52
CA ARG A 163 2.09 3.37 -15.08
C ARG A 163 0.73 2.72 -14.90
N TYR A 164 -0.23 3.49 -14.40
CA TYR A 164 -1.63 3.11 -14.23
C TYR A 164 -2.52 4.09 -15.01
N GLY A 165 -2.78 3.78 -16.28
CA GLY A 165 -3.48 4.70 -17.17
C GLY A 165 -2.70 6.01 -17.35
N ALA A 166 -3.28 7.12 -16.90
CA ALA A 166 -2.65 8.45 -16.97
C ALA A 166 -1.67 8.73 -15.81
N GLN A 167 -1.79 8.00 -14.70
CA GLN A 167 -0.91 8.16 -13.54
C GLN A 167 0.41 7.41 -13.76
N ALA A 168 1.52 8.05 -13.38
CA ALA A 168 2.84 7.45 -13.41
C ALA A 168 3.47 7.50 -12.02
N ASP A 169 3.87 6.34 -11.51
CA ASP A 169 4.36 6.13 -10.16
C ASP A 169 5.83 5.76 -10.17
N PHE A 170 6.61 6.44 -9.33
CA PHE A 170 8.03 6.21 -9.13
C PHE A 170 8.25 5.94 -7.63
N TRP A 171 8.56 4.70 -7.28
CA TRP A 171 8.94 4.37 -5.91
C TRP A 171 10.44 4.45 -5.75
N LEU A 172 10.88 5.21 -4.77
CA LEU A 172 12.26 5.37 -4.40
C LEU A 172 12.45 4.91 -2.96
N HIS A 173 13.40 4.01 -2.74
CA HIS A 173 13.83 3.60 -1.40
C HIS A 173 15.29 4.00 -1.23
N ASP A 174 15.52 5.05 -0.45
CA ASP A 174 16.85 5.61 -0.21
C ASP A 174 17.07 5.84 1.31
N GLU A 175 18.07 6.63 1.66
CA GLU A 175 18.40 6.98 3.06
C GLU A 175 17.25 7.73 3.78
N GLU A 176 16.33 8.35 3.05
CA GLU A 176 15.13 9.00 3.61
C GLU A 176 14.03 7.99 3.97
N GLY A 177 14.20 6.75 3.52
CA GLY A 177 13.19 5.70 3.58
C GLY A 177 12.44 5.58 2.27
N LEU A 178 11.15 5.25 2.37
CA LEU A 178 10.31 4.96 1.21
C LEU A 178 9.52 6.19 0.78
N SER A 179 9.72 6.59 -0.47
CA SER A 179 8.99 7.64 -1.17
C SER A 179 8.23 7.08 -2.38
N LEU A 180 7.04 7.61 -2.63
CA LEU A 180 6.29 7.42 -3.87
C LEU A 180 6.02 8.78 -4.50
N PHE A 181 6.59 8.99 -5.69
CA PHE A 181 6.29 10.14 -6.54
C PHE A 181 5.22 9.75 -7.55
N GLN A 182 4.14 10.51 -7.60
CA GLN A 182 3.02 10.32 -8.52
C GLN A 182 2.96 11.53 -9.44
N LEU A 183 3.00 11.30 -10.76
CA LEU A 183 2.74 12.33 -11.75
C LEU A 183 1.22 12.37 -12.02
N GLU A 184 0.57 13.44 -11.55
CA GLU A 184 -0.87 13.62 -11.60
C GLU A 184 -1.20 14.96 -12.28
N GLY A 185 -1.35 14.94 -13.61
CA GLY A 185 -1.71 16.14 -14.39
C GLY A 185 -0.68 17.27 -14.26
N PRO A 186 -1.05 18.46 -13.72
CA PRO A 186 -0.17 19.63 -13.64
C PRO A 186 0.82 19.58 -12.47
N MET A 187 0.90 18.49 -11.71
CA MET A 187 1.73 18.41 -10.50
C MET A 187 2.41 17.05 -10.34
N MET A 188 3.55 17.07 -9.65
CA MET A 188 4.16 15.88 -9.07
C MET A 188 3.89 15.85 -7.58
N VAL A 189 3.35 14.74 -7.09
CA VAL A 189 3.03 14.53 -5.68
C VAL A 189 4.04 13.55 -5.09
N ARG A 190 4.76 13.94 -4.04
CA ARG A 190 5.62 13.03 -3.28
C ARG A 190 4.91 12.62 -2.00
N ASN A 191 4.68 11.34 -1.82
CA ASN A 191 4.23 10.75 -0.55
C ASN A 191 5.43 10.07 0.09
N ARG A 192 5.67 10.33 1.37
CA ARG A 192 6.81 9.77 2.11
C ARG A 192 6.33 9.05 3.34
N ARG A 193 6.79 7.81 3.52
CA ARG A 193 6.59 7.08 4.77
C ARG A 193 7.61 7.57 5.80
N VAL A 194 7.09 8.19 6.85
CA VAL A 194 7.88 8.76 7.96
C VAL A 194 7.53 8.08 9.28
N SER A 195 8.32 8.36 10.32
CA SER A 195 8.17 7.77 11.65
C SER A 195 8.47 8.75 12.76
N ASP A 196 7.71 8.72 13.86
CA ASP A 196 8.06 9.42 15.11
C ASP A 196 8.90 8.53 16.07
N GLY A 197 9.32 7.34 15.60
CA GLY A 197 10.00 6.32 16.38
C GLY A 197 9.06 5.29 17.02
N ARG A 198 7.76 5.58 17.12
CA ARG A 198 6.72 4.69 17.68
C ARG A 198 5.65 4.34 16.66
N HIS A 199 5.37 5.22 15.71
CA HIS A 199 4.34 5.11 14.70
C HIS A 199 4.89 5.50 13.33
N ARG A 200 4.39 4.83 12.29
CA ARG A 200 4.60 5.17 10.88
C ARG A 200 3.34 5.81 10.31
N PHE A 201 3.53 6.84 9.52
CA PHE A 201 2.47 7.56 8.81
C PHE A 201 3.05 8.18 7.53
N VAL A 202 2.20 8.81 6.72
CA VAL A 202 2.61 9.43 5.46
C VAL A 202 2.42 10.94 5.49
N VAL A 203 3.44 11.63 4.99
CA VAL A 203 3.41 13.06 4.66
C VAL A 203 3.46 13.25 3.14
N THR A 204 2.92 14.37 2.67
CA THR A 204 2.76 14.67 1.25
C THR A 204 3.32 16.03 0.90
N SER A 205 4.15 16.08 -0.14
CA SER A 205 4.69 17.29 -0.76
C SER A 205 4.25 17.39 -2.22
N VAL A 206 4.21 18.59 -2.78
CA VAL A 206 3.77 18.82 -4.16
C VAL A 206 4.70 19.78 -4.87
N LEU A 207 5.10 19.41 -6.09
CA LEU A 207 5.81 20.26 -7.05
C LEU A 207 4.86 20.61 -8.18
N CYS A 208 4.50 21.88 -8.30
CA CYS A 208 3.67 22.37 -9.39
C CYS A 208 4.47 22.46 -10.70
N GLY A 209 3.80 22.17 -11.81
CA GLY A 209 4.25 22.59 -13.13
C GLY A 209 4.00 24.07 -13.39
N ASN A 210 4.07 24.47 -14.66
CA ASN A 210 3.98 25.87 -15.06
C ASN A 210 2.56 26.48 -14.93
N ASP A 211 1.52 25.65 -14.99
CA ASP A 211 0.13 26.09 -14.79
C ASP A 211 -0.22 26.08 -13.29
N LEU A 212 0.03 27.21 -12.64
CA LEU A 212 -0.16 27.36 -11.19
C LEU A 212 -1.63 27.30 -10.76
N ASP A 213 -2.55 27.76 -11.60
CA ASP A 213 -3.98 27.75 -11.28
C ASP A 213 -4.55 26.33 -11.39
N ALA A 214 -4.18 25.59 -12.46
CA ALA A 214 -4.51 24.18 -12.56
C ALA A 214 -3.88 23.38 -11.41
N CYS A 215 -2.63 23.65 -11.05
CA CYS A 215 -1.98 23.01 -9.91
C CYS A 215 -2.74 23.26 -8.60
N ARG A 216 -3.18 24.51 -8.33
CA ARG A 216 -3.93 24.85 -7.12
C ARG A 216 -5.26 24.09 -7.04
N GLN A 217 -5.97 23.96 -8.17
CA GLN A 217 -7.23 23.21 -8.24
C GLN A 217 -7.00 21.70 -8.03
N SER A 218 -5.97 21.14 -8.67
CA SER A 218 -5.57 19.74 -8.48
C SER A 218 -5.15 19.46 -7.03
N LEU A 219 -4.42 20.38 -6.38
CA LEU A 219 -4.05 20.25 -4.97
C LEU A 219 -5.26 20.27 -4.04
N ALA A 220 -6.26 21.12 -4.29
CA ALA A 220 -7.50 21.13 -3.52
C ALA A 220 -8.25 19.79 -3.66
N THR A 221 -8.32 19.26 -4.88
CA THR A 221 -8.91 17.95 -5.17
C THR A 221 -8.16 16.82 -4.46
N LEU A 222 -6.83 16.84 -4.51
CA LEU A 222 -5.98 15.88 -3.82
C LEU A 222 -6.23 15.89 -2.31
N ARG A 223 -6.26 17.07 -1.69
CA ARG A 223 -6.53 17.19 -0.24
C ARG A 223 -7.89 16.63 0.14
N ALA A 224 -8.92 16.86 -0.68
CA ALA A 224 -10.26 16.36 -0.45
C ALA A 224 -10.40 14.85 -0.68
N SER A 225 -9.62 14.27 -1.60
CA SER A 225 -9.69 12.84 -1.94
C SER A 225 -8.91 11.94 -0.98
N ARG A 226 -7.91 12.48 -0.26
CA ARG A 226 -7.11 11.71 0.69
C ARG A 226 -7.94 11.37 1.93
N GLY A 227 -8.38 10.12 2.03
CA GLY A 227 -9.04 9.58 3.21
C GLY A 227 -8.10 9.55 4.44
N ARG A 228 -8.67 9.56 5.65
CA ARG A 228 -7.93 9.51 6.92
C ARG A 228 -6.86 8.42 6.95
N GLN A 229 -5.78 8.68 7.68
CA GLN A 229 -4.71 7.70 7.93
C GLN A 229 -4.87 7.10 9.33
N ARG A 230 -4.52 5.82 9.45
CA ARG A 230 -4.33 5.17 10.75
C ARG A 230 -2.85 4.90 10.93
N PRO A 231 -2.14 5.64 11.80
CA PRO A 231 -0.73 5.42 12.04
C PRO A 231 -0.47 3.99 12.50
N GLN A 232 0.62 3.39 12.04
CA GLN A 232 0.97 2.02 12.37
C GLN A 232 2.06 1.98 13.42
N ALA A 233 1.88 1.20 14.47
CA ALA A 233 2.94 0.97 15.43
C ALA A 233 4.20 0.42 14.72
N VAL A 234 5.35 1.02 15.01
CA VAL A 234 6.64 0.44 14.67
C VAL A 234 6.86 -0.73 15.62
N ALA A 235 7.06 -1.94 15.09
CA ALA A 235 7.46 -3.05 15.93
C ALA A 235 8.77 -2.68 16.63
N VAL A 236 8.73 -2.60 17.96
CA VAL A 236 9.94 -2.47 18.77
C VAL A 236 10.66 -3.79 18.61
N ALA A 237 11.87 -3.78 18.06
CA ALA A 237 12.72 -4.96 18.10
C ALA A 237 12.91 -5.32 19.58
N THR A 238 12.38 -6.47 19.99
CA THR A 238 12.68 -7.03 21.32
C THR A 238 14.20 -7.25 21.36
N PRO A 239 14.91 -6.67 22.35
CA PRO A 239 16.36 -6.83 22.46
C PRO A 239 16.79 -8.29 22.65
#